data_AF-A0A1G2R0H3-F1
#
_entry.id   AF-A0A1G2R0H3-F1
#
_cell.length_a   1.000
_cell.length_b   1.000
_cell.length_c   1.000
_cell.angle_alpha   90.00
_cell.angle_beta   90.00
_cell.angle_gamma   90.00
#
_symmetry.space_group_name_H-M   'P 1'
#
loop_
_entity.id
_entity.type
_entity.pdbx_description
1 polymer ?
#
loop_
_entity_poly.entity_id
_entity_poly.type
_entity_poly.pdbx_seq_one_letter_code
_entity_poly.pdbx_strand_id
1 'polypeptide(L)' 'MTIHPKVKEKAKDYASNVYLAMEWRIIATLLTFLSAYIVSGNIIVSTKIASVEVLIKIIAHAIWLKHRVRKHKKDIHGVK' A
#
# COMPACT_ATOMS: atom_id res chain seq x y z
N MET A 1 36.06 2.84 2.96
CA MET A 1 34.68 2.56 3.42
C MET A 1 34.15 1.37 2.62
N THR A 2 34.50 0.14 3.02
CA THR A 2 34.05 -1.09 2.35
C THR A 2 32.64 -1.41 2.81
N ILE A 3 31.68 -1.37 1.88
CA ILE A 3 30.30 -1.73 2.20
C ILE A 3 30.26 -3.23 2.50
N HIS A 4 29.87 -3.60 3.72
CA HIS A 4 29.79 -4.98 4.18
C HIS A 4 28.86 -5.80 3.26
N PRO A 5 29.21 -7.05 2.88
CA PRO A 5 28.44 -7.87 1.95
C PRO A 5 26.97 -8.09 2.37
N LYS A 6 26.70 -8.13 3.68
CA LYS A 6 25.34 -8.21 4.26
C LYS A 6 24.44 -7.02 3.88
N VAL A 7 25.02 -5.85 3.57
CA VAL A 7 24.25 -4.65 3.19
C VAL A 7 23.74 -4.76 1.75
N LYS A 8 24.55 -5.31 0.84
CA LYS A 8 24.13 -5.56 -0.55
C LYS A 8 23.03 -6.61 -0.63
N GLU A 9 23.13 -7.66 0.18
CA GLU A 9 22.16 -8.75 0.24
C GLU A 9 20.79 -8.27 0.74
N LYS A 10 20.75 -7.56 1.88
CA LYS A 10 19.52 -6.95 2.38
C LYS A 10 18.89 -5.98 1.38
N ALA A 11 19.68 -5.14 0.71
CA ALA A 11 19.16 -4.19 -0.27
C ALA A 11 18.47 -4.89 -1.46
N LYS A 12 19.00 -6.04 -1.89
CA LYS A 12 18.41 -6.88 -2.93
C LYS A 12 17.07 -7.49 -2.47
N ASP A 13 17.00 -7.96 -1.24
CA ASP A 13 15.78 -8.55 -0.67
C ASP A 13 14.66 -7.51 -0.48
N TYR A 14 14.99 -6.30 -0.01
CA TYR A 14 14.02 -5.22 0.10
C TYR A 14 13.45 -4.80 -1.27
N ALA A 15 14.29 -4.70 -2.29
CA ALA A 15 13.86 -4.37 -3.64
C ALA A 15 12.89 -5.43 -4.21
N SER A 16 13.17 -6.71 -3.97
CA SER A 16 12.29 -7.82 -4.36
C SER A 16 10.91 -7.73 -3.71
N ASN A 17 10.86 -7.47 -2.40
CA ASN A 17 9.59 -7.37 -1.66
C ASN A 17 8.73 -6.19 -2.12
N VAL A 18 9.35 -5.08 -2.50
CA VAL A 18 8.63 -3.91 -3.03
C VAL A 18 8.05 -4.20 -4.42
N TYR A 19 8.77 -4.94 -5.26
CA TYR A 19 8.29 -5.38 -6.57
C TYR A 19 7.07 -6.30 -6.44
N LEU A 20 7.16 -7.33 -5.60
CA LEU A 20 6.04 -8.24 -5.30
C LEU A 20 4.81 -7.49 -4.76
N ALA A 21 5.01 -6.48 -3.91
CA ALA A 21 3.92 -5.66 -3.38
C ALA A 21 3.26 -4.77 -4.45
N MET A 22 4.01 -4.29 -5.45
CA MET A 22 3.44 -3.54 -6.56
C MET A 22 2.62 -4.42 -7.50
N GLU A 23 3.11 -5.62 -7.84
CA GLU A 23 2.38 -6.57 -8.67
C GLU A 23 1.03 -6.95 -8.05
N TRP A 24 1.02 -7.22 -6.74
CA TRP A 24 -0.21 -7.55 -6.04
C TRP A 24 -1.25 -6.42 -6.03
N ARG A 25 -0.84 -5.16 -6.13
CA ARG A 25 -1.78 -4.03 -6.21
C ARG A 25 -2.43 -3.88 -7.57
N ILE A 26 -1.72 -4.22 -8.65
CA ILE A 26 -2.29 -4.22 -10.00
C ILE A 26 -3.38 -5.29 -10.07
N ILE A 27 -3.08 -6.50 -9.58
CA ILE A 27 -4.04 -7.61 -9.53
C ILE A 27 -5.27 -7.24 -8.67
N ALA A 28 -5.07 -6.62 -7.51
CA ALA A 28 -6.18 -6.21 -6.65
C ALA A 28 -7.10 -5.17 -7.32
N THR A 29 -6.54 -4.20 -8.05
CA THR A 29 -7.34 -3.18 -8.75
C THR A 29 -8.11 -3.79 -9.92
N LEU A 30 -7.48 -4.72 -10.65
CA LEU A 30 -8.14 -5.50 -11.70
C LEU A 30 -9.27 -6.37 -11.15
N LEU A 31 -9.05 -7.00 -9.98
CA LEU A 31 -10.06 -7.83 -9.33
C LEU A 31 -11.30 -7.03 -8.94
N THR A 32 -11.14 -5.80 -8.42
CA THR A 32 -12.30 -4.95 -8.09
C THR A 32 -13.02 -4.47 -9.33
N PHE A 33 -12.29 -4.08 -10.37
CA PHE A 33 -12.89 -3.71 -11.65
C PHE A 33 -13.71 -4.86 -12.22
N LEU A 34 -13.15 -6.08 -12.21
CA LEU A 34 -13.83 -7.28 -12.71
C LEU A 34 -15.05 -7.65 -11.84
N SER A 35 -14.92 -7.58 -10.51
CA SER A 35 -16.03 -7.83 -9.58
C SER A 35 -17.16 -6.82 -9.78
N ALA A 36 -16.82 -5.54 -9.92
CA ALA A 36 -17.79 -4.48 -10.20
C ALA A 36 -18.46 -4.65 -11.57
N TYR A 37 -17.71 -5.12 -12.57
CA TYR A 37 -18.24 -5.42 -13.91
C TYR A 37 -19.20 -6.61 -13.89
N ILE A 38 -18.86 -7.69 -13.18
CA ILE A 38 -19.73 -8.85 -13.02
C ILE A 38 -21.05 -8.45 -12.34
N VAL A 39 -21.00 -7.57 -11.34
CA VAL A 39 -22.21 -7.13 -10.62
C VAL A 39 -23.03 -6.12 -11.42
N SER A 40 -22.38 -5.13 -12.06
CA SER A 40 -23.08 -4.02 -12.71
C SER A 40 -23.39 -4.23 -14.19
N GLY A 41 -22.67 -5.12 -14.88
CA GLY A 41 -22.76 -5.32 -16.33
C GLY A 41 -22.32 -4.12 -17.18
N ASN A 42 -21.80 -3.04 -16.58
CA ASN A 42 -21.44 -1.80 -17.25
C ASN A 42 -20.03 -1.34 -16.88
N ILE A 43 -19.20 -1.11 -17.89
CA ILE A 43 -17.81 -0.67 -17.75
C ILE A 43 -17.70 0.70 -17.06
N ILE A 44 -18.60 1.63 -17.36
CA ILE A 44 -18.57 3.00 -16.81
C ILE A 44 -18.76 2.96 -15.29
N VAL A 45 -19.70 2.14 -14.81
CA VAL A 45 -19.97 1.99 -13.38
C VAL A 45 -18.79 1.30 -12.69
N SER A 46 -18.22 0.29 -13.34
CA SER A 46 -17.09 -0.49 -12.81
C SER A 46 -15.83 0.36 -12.62
N THR A 47 -15.53 1.24 -13.58
CA THR A 47 -14.41 2.19 -13.48
C THR A 47 -14.62 3.18 -12.32
N LYS A 48 -15.85 3.64 -12.10
CA LYS A 48 -16.17 4.52 -10.96
C LYS A 48 -15.96 3.81 -9.62
N ILE A 49 -16.34 2.55 -9.52
CA ILE A 49 -16.14 1.76 -8.29
C ILE A 49 -14.64 1.55 -8.04
N ALA A 50 -13.89 1.15 -9.05
CA ALA A 50 -12.44 0.95 -8.94
C ALA A 50 -11.70 2.25 -8.56
N SER A 51 -12.11 3.41 -9.09
CA SER A 51 -11.49 4.70 -8.71
C SER A 51 -11.80 5.10 -7.26
N VAL A 52 -13.04 4.88 -6.80
CA VAL A 52 -13.42 5.13 -5.39
C VAL A 52 -12.66 4.20 -4.44
N GLU A 53 -12.44 2.94 -4.82
CA GLU A 53 -11.65 2.00 -4.01
C GLU A 53 -10.20 2.47 -3.81
N VAL A 54 -9.55 2.95 -4.87
CA VAL A 54 -8.18 3.51 -4.77
C VAL A 54 -8.16 4.74 -3.85
N LEU A 55 -9.16 5.62 -3.97
CA LEU A 55 -9.28 6.79 -3.10
C LEU A 55 -9.45 6.39 -1.62
N ILE A 56 -10.30 5.40 -1.32
CA ILE A 56 -10.50 4.93 0.05
C ILE A 56 -9.19 4.37 0.64
N LYS A 57 -8.40 3.64 -0.15
CA LYS A 57 -7.10 3.08 0.28
C LYS A 57 -6.11 4.18 0.64
N ILE A 58 -6.03 5.24 -0.15
CA ILE A 58 -5.15 6.38 0.11
C ILE A 58 -5.56 7.08 1.42
N ILE A 59 -6.84 7.35 1.60
CA ILE A 59 -7.37 8.00 2.81
C ILE A 59 -7.10 7.12 4.05
N ALA A 60 -7.38 5.82 3.96
CA ALA A 60 -7.12 4.89 5.05
C ALA A 60 -5.63 4.84 5.43
N HIS A 61 -4.73 4.83 4.44
CA HIS A 61 -3.29 4.85 4.70
C HIS A 61 -2.83 6.18 5.31
N ALA A 62 -3.37 7.31 4.86
CA ALA A 62 -3.07 8.63 5.42
C ALA A 62 -3.53 8.75 6.89
N ILE A 63 -4.73 8.27 7.21
CA ILE A 63 -5.25 8.24 8.59
C ILE A 63 -4.37 7.35 9.47
N TRP A 64 -4.03 6.16 8.98
CA TRP A 64 -3.19 5.23 9.73
C TRP A 64 -1.79 5.76 9.95
N LEU A 65 -1.16 6.41 8.96
CA LEU A 65 0.13 7.07 9.10
C LEU A 65 0.07 8.17 10.16
N LYS A 66 -0.97 9.02 10.11
CA LYS A 66 -1.19 10.06 11.13
C LYS A 66 -1.36 9.46 12.53
N HIS A 67 -2.08 8.35 12.64
CA HIS A 67 -2.26 7.65 13.91
C HIS A 67 -0.93 7.07 14.43
N ARG A 68 -0.15 6.41 13.56
CA ARG A 68 1.15 5.83 13.91
C ARG A 68 2.15 6.88 14.37
N VAL A 69 2.25 8.01 13.67
CA VAL A 69 3.15 9.12 14.03
C VAL A 69 2.78 9.70 15.40
N ARG A 70 1.48 9.85 15.69
CA ARG A 70 1.01 10.35 17.00
C ARG A 70 1.38 9.41 18.15
N LYS A 71 1.31 8.11 17.95
CA LYS A 71 1.69 7.11 18.96
C LYS A 71 3.19 7.21 19.28
N HIS A 72 4.03 7.19 18.25
CA HIS A 72 5.49 7.32 18.39
C HIS A 72 5.91 8.60 19.13
N LYS A 73 5.23 9.73 18.89
CA LYS A 73 5.57 11.00 19.55
C LYS A 73 5.31 10.96 21.07
N LYS A 74 4.25 10.25 21.50
CA LYS A 74 3.94 10.03 22.91
C LYS A 74 4.94 9.09 23.57
N ASP A 75 5.37 8.03 22.87
CA ASP A 75 6.35 7.07 23.39
C ASP A 75 7.71 7.76 23.66
N ILE A 76 8.14 8.68 22.79
CA ILE A 76 9.41 9.42 22.97
C ILE A 76 9.34 10.43 24.14
N HIS A 77 8.18 11.03 24.40
CA HIS A 77 8.01 12.00 25.51
C HIS A 77 7.57 11.35 26.84
N GLY A 78 7.17 10.08 26.81
CA GLY A 78 6.82 9.26 27.98
C GLY A 78 8.03 8.57 28.63
N VAL A 79 9.22 8.69 28.04
CA VAL A 79 10.49 8.40 28.72
C VAL A 79 10.88 9.63 29.53
N LYS A 80 10.31 9.75 30.73
CA LYS A 80 10.78 10.60 31.82
C LYS A 80 10.74 9.82 33.10
#